data_AF-A0A7J3MMD8-F1
#
_entry.id   AF-A0A7J3MMD8-F1
#
_cell.length_a   1.000
_cell.length_b   1.000
_cell.length_c   1.000
_cell.angle_alpha   90.00
_cell.angle_beta   90.00
_cell.angle_gamma   90.00
#
_symmetry.space_group_name_H-M   'P 1'
#
loop_
_entity.id
_entity.type
_entity.pdbx_description
1 polymer ?
#
loop_
_entity_poly.entity_id
_entity_poly.type
_entity_poly.pdbx_seq_one_letter_code
_entity_poly.pdbx_strand_id
1 'polypeptide(L)'
;MSPTLICPCGRKIENASEFKLLYLKKELNEIDILCPNDNCYLREVGYIKFEIVDGKPKFKEASFYPPFVTWNASQLGREKALEELKKVLKELVNRIDWSLIKAPVESRT
;
A
#
# COMPACT_ATOMS: atom_id res chain seq x y z
N MET A 1 3.09 -22.22 0.45
CA MET A 1 3.17 -21.40 -0.77
C MET A 1 2.33 -20.17 -0.55
N SER A 2 2.96 -19.00 -0.42
CA SER A 2 2.27 -17.71 -0.34
C SER A 2 1.73 -17.38 -1.73
N PRO A 3 0.51 -16.84 -1.87
CA PRO A 3 -0.07 -16.66 -3.18
C PRO A 3 0.48 -15.43 -3.88
N THR A 4 0.59 -15.60 -5.19
CA THR A 4 1.10 -14.63 -6.13
C THR A 4 -0.02 -13.66 -6.48
N LEU A 5 0.02 -12.43 -5.97
CA LEU A 5 -0.80 -11.35 -6.53
C LEU A 5 -0.26 -11.03 -7.93
N ILE A 6 -1.14 -10.55 -8.81
CA ILE A 6 -0.79 -10.18 -10.17
C ILE A 6 -1.22 -8.74 -10.37
N CYS A 7 -0.28 -7.88 -10.75
CA CYS A 7 -0.61 -6.54 -11.19
C CYS A 7 -1.25 -6.59 -12.58
N PRO A 8 -2.22 -5.73 -12.91
CA PRO A 8 -2.76 -5.60 -14.27
C PRO A 8 -1.71 -5.40 -15.38
N CYS A 9 -0.53 -4.89 -15.05
CA CYS A 9 0.61 -4.84 -15.99
C CYS A 9 1.28 -6.19 -16.27
N GLY A 10 0.77 -7.29 -15.72
CA GLY A 10 1.32 -8.64 -15.85
C GLY A 10 2.39 -9.02 -14.83
N ARG A 11 2.86 -8.08 -14.00
CA ARG A 11 3.87 -8.37 -12.97
C ARG A 11 3.29 -9.26 -11.88
N LYS A 12 3.87 -10.45 -11.73
CA LYS A 12 3.66 -11.34 -10.57
C LYS A 12 4.38 -10.77 -9.35
N ILE A 13 3.71 -10.85 -8.21
CA ILE A 13 4.18 -10.33 -6.92
C ILE A 13 4.01 -11.45 -5.91
N GLU A 14 5.12 -12.01 -5.47
CA GLU A 14 5.16 -13.19 -4.59
C GLU A 14 5.25 -12.80 -3.12
N ASN A 15 5.78 -11.60 -2.84
CA ASN A 15 5.99 -11.10 -1.48
C ASN A 15 5.55 -9.64 -1.33
N ALA A 16 4.99 -9.29 -0.17
CA ALA A 16 4.64 -7.89 0.13
C ALA A 16 5.85 -6.95 0.08
N SER A 17 7.05 -7.45 0.35
CA SER A 17 8.29 -6.65 0.29
C SER A 17 8.62 -6.11 -1.10
N GLU A 18 8.10 -6.73 -2.16
CA GLU A 18 8.32 -6.30 -3.54
C GLU A 18 7.59 -4.99 -3.88
N PHE A 19 6.49 -4.67 -3.19
CA PHE A 19 5.87 -3.37 -3.36
C PHE A 19 6.82 -2.27 -2.85
N LYS A 20 6.88 -1.17 -3.59
CA LYS A 20 7.60 0.03 -3.17
C LYS A 20 6.62 0.92 -2.42
N LEU A 21 7.04 1.40 -1.25
CA LEU A 21 6.26 2.36 -0.47
C LEU A 21 6.80 3.76 -0.77
N LEU A 22 5.94 4.63 -1.28
CA LEU A 22 6.30 6.01 -1.58
C LEU A 22 5.66 6.93 -0.54
N TYR A 23 6.52 7.64 0.19
CA TYR A 23 6.12 8.59 1.22
C TYR A 23 6.01 9.96 0.54
N LEU A 24 4.88 10.23 -0.12
CA LEU A 24 4.60 11.55 -0.69
C LEU A 24 4.31 12.57 0.42
N LYS A 25 4.45 13.86 0.07
CA LYS A 25 4.36 15.05 0.93
C LYS A 25 3.52 14.83 2.21
N LYS A 26 4.14 15.10 3.37
CA LYS A 26 3.60 14.92 4.74
C LYS A 26 2.20 15.51 4.98
N GLU A 27 1.74 16.40 4.10
CA GLU A 27 0.45 17.08 4.17
C GLU A 27 -0.74 16.14 3.95
N LEU A 28 -0.56 15.03 3.22
CA LEU A 28 -1.65 14.10 2.88
C LEU A 28 -1.82 12.95 3.89
N ASN A 29 -0.88 12.77 4.82
CA ASN A 29 -0.83 11.63 5.75
C ASN A 29 -1.10 10.27 5.08
N GLU A 30 -0.51 10.09 3.90
CA GLU A 30 -0.70 8.92 3.04
C GLU A 30 0.66 8.39 2.54
N ILE A 31 0.75 7.08 2.38
CA ILE A 31 1.89 6.37 1.79
C ILE A 31 1.34 5.57 0.62
N ASP A 32 1.85 5.81 -0.57
CA ASP A 32 1.41 5.10 -1.76
C ASP A 32 2.06 3.72 -1.83
N ILE A 33 1.27 2.73 -2.23
CA ILE A 33 1.74 1.39 -2.53
C ILE A 33 1.96 1.32 -4.04
N LEU A 34 3.20 1.20 -4.47
CA LEU A 34 3.57 1.13 -5.89
C LEU A 34 3.81 -0.29 -6.37
N CYS A 35 3.46 -0.54 -7.63
CA CYS A 35 3.84 -1.77 -8.32
C CYS A 35 5.38 -1.92 -8.38
N PRO A 36 5.93 -3.14 -8.21
CA PRO A 36 7.37 -3.39 -8.39
C PRO A 36 7.89 -3.13 -9.81
N ASN A 37 7.00 -3.14 -10.81
CA ASN A 37 7.37 -2.80 -12.18
C ASN A 37 7.39 -1.27 -12.36
N ASP A 38 8.59 -0.69 -12.55
CA ASP A 38 8.77 0.75 -12.74
C ASP A 38 8.07 1.31 -13.98
N ASN A 39 7.81 0.47 -14.97
CA ASN A 39 7.09 0.84 -16.19
C ASN A 39 5.59 0.50 -16.11
N CYS A 40 5.06 0.23 -14.92
CA CYS A 40 3.64 -0.05 -14.73
C CYS A 40 2.81 1.19 -15.05
N TYR A 41 1.87 1.07 -15.97
CA TYR A 41 0.96 2.16 -16.32
C TYR A 41 0.00 2.57 -15.18
N LEU A 42 -0.26 1.68 -14.21
CA LEU A 42 -0.99 2.04 -12.99
C LEU A 42 -0.08 2.78 -12.01
N ARG A 43 1.21 2.38 -11.95
CA ARG A 43 2.24 2.86 -11.02
C ARG A 43 1.86 2.66 -9.55
N GLU A 44 0.87 3.40 -9.07
CA GLU A 44 0.23 3.30 -7.77
C GLU A 44 -0.91 2.28 -7.82
N VAL A 45 -0.92 1.35 -6.87
CA VAL A 45 -1.92 0.28 -6.83
C VAL A 45 -2.73 0.29 -5.54
N GLY A 46 -2.39 1.15 -4.59
CA GLY A 46 -3.09 1.32 -3.33
C GLY A 46 -2.42 2.37 -2.45
N TYR A 47 -2.91 2.48 -1.22
CA TYR A 47 -2.44 3.45 -0.25
C TYR A 47 -2.50 2.91 1.17
N ILE A 48 -1.76 3.57 2.07
CA ILE A 48 -1.80 3.42 3.52
C ILE A 48 -1.95 4.82 4.12
N LYS A 49 -3.08 5.08 4.77
CA LYS A 49 -3.35 6.33 5.48
C LYS A 49 -3.02 6.22 6.95
N PHE A 50 -2.60 7.34 7.50
CA PHE A 50 -2.36 7.52 8.91
C PHE A 50 -2.87 8.88 9.37
N GLU A 51 -2.80 9.11 10.67
CA GLU A 51 -3.12 10.37 11.31
C GLU A 51 -2.07 10.70 12.36
N ILE A 52 -1.86 11.98 12.64
CA ILE A 52 -0.96 12.42 13.70
C ILE A 52 -1.79 12.61 14.98
N VAL A 53 -1.55 11.75 15.97
CA VAL A 53 -2.17 11.82 17.29
C VAL A 53 -1.08 11.99 18.33
N ASP A 54 -1.13 13.08 19.09
CA ASP A 54 -0.10 13.45 20.08
C ASP A 54 1.31 13.56 19.47
N GLY A 55 1.40 14.10 18.26
CA GLY A 55 2.66 14.23 17.53
C GLY A 55 3.24 12.91 17.00
N LYS A 56 2.51 11.80 17.13
CA LYS A 56 2.92 10.48 16.64
C LYS A 56 1.99 10.00 15.52
N PRO A 57 2.53 9.44 14.43
CA PRO A 57 1.72 8.85 13.38
C PRO A 57 1.07 7.55 13.87
N LYS A 58 -0.23 7.40 13.63
CA LYS A 58 -1.00 6.19 13.90
C LYS A 58 -1.69 5.72 12.62
N PHE A 59 -1.60 4.43 12.35
CA PHE A 59 -2.30 3.80 11.23
C PHE A 59 -3.81 4.05 11.32
N LYS A 60 -4.43 4.39 10.19
CA LYS A 60 -5.87 4.64 10.07
C LYS A 60 -6.55 3.60 9.18
N GLU A 61 -6.13 3.52 7.92
CA GLU A 61 -6.68 2.57 6.96
C GLU A 61 -5.65 2.27 5.86
N ALA A 62 -5.82 1.15 5.15
CA ALA A 62 -5.07 0.85 3.94
C ALA A 62 -5.95 0.10 2.97
N SER A 63 -5.74 0.34 1.67
CA SER A 63 -6.53 -0.29 0.64
C SER A 63 -5.78 -0.36 -0.69
N PHE A 64 -6.04 -1.42 -1.44
CA PHE A 64 -5.68 -1.47 -2.87
C PHE A 64 -6.79 -0.83 -3.70
N TYR A 65 -6.40 -0.14 -4.78
CA TYR A 65 -7.35 0.50 -5.67
C TYR A 65 -8.23 -0.53 -6.41
N PRO A 66 -9.48 -0.18 -6.77
CA PRO A 66 -10.43 -1.10 -7.40
C PRO A 66 -9.91 -1.84 -8.63
N PRO A 67 -9.10 -1.24 -9.54
CA PRO A 67 -8.54 -1.97 -10.67
C PRO A 67 -7.64 -3.14 -10.25
N PHE A 68 -6.81 -2.95 -9.23
CA PHE A 68 -5.91 -3.99 -8.72
C PHE A 68 -6.69 -5.09 -7.99
N VAL A 69 -7.70 -4.71 -7.21
CA VAL A 69 -8.58 -5.66 -6.49
C VAL A 69 -9.40 -6.51 -7.46
N THR A 70 -10.08 -5.87 -8.41
CA THR A 70 -10.93 -6.54 -9.40
C THR A 70 -10.11 -7.50 -10.26
N TRP A 71 -8.89 -7.10 -10.65
CA TRP A 71 -7.99 -7.97 -11.39
C TRP A 71 -7.60 -9.21 -10.61
N ASN A 72 -7.16 -9.07 -9.35
CA ASN A 72 -6.79 -10.24 -8.56
C ASN A 72 -7.98 -11.15 -8.26
N ALA A 73 -9.18 -10.58 -8.05
CA ALA A 73 -10.41 -11.34 -7.89
C ALA A 73 -10.75 -12.18 -9.14
N SER A 74 -10.46 -11.68 -10.35
CA SER A 74 -10.67 -12.44 -11.59
C SER A 74 -9.64 -13.57 -11.79
N GLN A 75 -8.41 -13.39 -11.30
CA GLN A 75 -7.33 -14.38 -11.45
C GLN A 75 -7.39 -15.51 -10.40
N LEU A 76 -7.71 -15.18 -9.15
CA LEU A 76 -7.62 -16.10 -8.00
C LEU A 76 -8.98 -16.57 -7.48
N GLY A 77 -10.07 -15.98 -7.96
CA GLY A 77 -11.39 -16.05 -7.32
C GLY A 77 -11.53 -15.01 -6.21
N ARG A 78 -12.76 -14.49 -6.03
CA ARG A 78 -13.05 -13.33 -5.17
C ARG A 78 -12.60 -13.53 -3.72
N GLU A 79 -12.99 -14.63 -3.09
CA GLU A 79 -12.73 -14.87 -1.66
C GLU A 79 -11.23 -14.95 -1.37
N LYS A 80 -10.52 -15.83 -2.09
CA LYS A 80 -9.07 -15.99 -1.98
C LYS A 80 -8.32 -14.70 -2.29
N ALA A 81 -8.72 -13.96 -3.33
CA ALA A 81 -8.08 -12.69 -3.65
C ALA A 81 -8.22 -11.68 -2.50
N LEU A 82 -9.40 -11.55 -1.90
CA LEU A 82 -9.64 -10.60 -0.81
C LEU A 82 -8.87 -10.99 0.46
N GLU A 83 -8.78 -12.28 0.78
CA GLU A 83 -7.95 -12.78 1.89
C GLU A 83 -6.49 -12.36 1.71
N GLU A 84 -5.96 -12.54 0.51
CA GLU A 84 -4.55 -12.30 0.23
C GLU A 84 -4.19 -10.83 0.09
N LEU A 85 -5.07 -10.04 -0.55
CA LEU A 85 -4.95 -8.58 -0.55
C LEU A 85 -4.92 -8.05 0.89
N LYS A 86 -5.81 -8.54 1.77
CA LYS A 86 -5.85 -8.14 3.18
C LYS A 86 -4.58 -8.55 3.93
N LYS A 87 -4.05 -9.75 3.67
CA LYS A 87 -2.80 -10.23 4.26
C LYS A 87 -1.63 -9.35 3.85
N VAL A 88 -1.48 -9.08 2.55
CA VAL A 88 -0.41 -8.22 2.02
C VAL A 88 -0.51 -6.81 2.61
N LEU A 89 -1.70 -6.21 2.72
CA LEU A 89 -1.85 -4.88 3.35
C LEU A 89 -1.35 -4.90 4.80
N LYS A 90 -1.66 -5.93 5.59
CA LYS A 90 -1.14 -6.06 6.96
C LYS A 90 0.39 -6.16 6.99
N GLU A 91 0.98 -6.94 6.09
CA GLU A 91 2.44 -7.07 5.98
C GLU A 91 3.11 -5.74 5.62
N LEU A 92 2.53 -4.98 4.68
CA LEU A 92 3.01 -3.65 4.30
C LEU A 92 2.93 -2.66 5.48
N VAL A 93 1.81 -2.63 6.19
CA VAL A 93 1.60 -1.77 7.37
C VAL A 93 2.62 -2.08 8.47
N ASN A 94 2.91 -3.36 8.71
CA ASN A 94 3.88 -3.80 9.73
C ASN A 94 5.34 -3.49 9.35
N ARG A 95 5.63 -3.33 8.06
CA ARG A 95 6.98 -2.99 7.56
C ARG A 95 7.29 -1.49 7.69
N ILE A 96 6.28 -0.64 7.85
CA ILE A 96 6.48 0.80 7.99
C ILE A 96 7.17 1.09 9.32
N ASP A 97 8.31 1.76 9.26
CA ASP A 97 8.90 2.40 10.44
C ASP A 97 8.19 3.74 10.69
N TRP A 98 7.14 3.66 11.51
CA TRP A 98 6.33 4.81 11.93
C TRP A 98 7.15 5.90 12.62
N SER A 99 8.31 5.59 13.20
CA SER A 99 9.15 6.56 13.90
C SER A 99 9.84 7.56 12.94
N LEU A 100 10.02 7.18 11.67
CA LEU A 100 10.64 8.02 10.65
C LEU A 100 9.66 9.05 10.04
N ILE A 101 8.36 8.84 10.24
CA ILE A 101 7.32 9.75 9.75
C ILE A 101 7.19 10.92 10.74
N LYS A 102 7.90 12.00 10.43
CA LYS A 102 7.80 13.26 11.19
C LYS A 102 6.48 13.96 10.87
N ALA A 103 5.79 14.42 11.91
CA ALA A 103 4.64 15.32 11.77
C ALA A 103 4.98 16.51 10.86
N PRO A 104 4.01 17.06 10.10
CA PRO A 104 4.19 18.33 9.42
C PRO A 104 4.71 19.38 10.41
N VAL A 105 5.78 20.09 10.03
CA VAL A 105 6.17 21.27 10.80
C VAL A 105 5.10 22.30 10.50
N GLU A 106 4.30 22.70 11.50
CA GLU A 106 3.41 23.85 11.36
C GLU A 106 4.26 25.02 10.85
N SER A 107 4.00 25.47 9.62
CA SER A 107 4.55 26.73 9.16
C SER A 107 3.93 27.81 10.05
N ARG A 108 4.72 28.31 11.01
CA ARG A 108 4.39 29.52 11.76
C ARG A 108 4.21 30.63 10.72
N THR A 109 2.96 31.03 10.47
CA THR A 109 2.60 32.28 9.81
C THR A 109 2.43 33.35 10.88
#